data_AF-A0A0J0YSM8-F1
#
_entry.id   AF-A0A0J0YSM8-F1
#
_cell.length_a   1.000
_cell.length_b   1.000
_cell.length_c   1.000
_cell.angle_alpha   90.00
_cell.angle_beta   90.00
_cell.angle_gamma   90.00
#
_symmetry.space_group_name_H-M   'P 1'
#
loop_
_entity.id
_entity.type
_entity.pdbx_description
1 polymer ?
#
loop_
_entity_poly.entity_id
_entity_poly.type
_entity_poly.pdbx_seq_one_letter_code
_entity_poly.pdbx_strand_id
1 'polypeptide(L)'
;MNQILMKSLIDALLFFEFSNEEILNPDSAIEIMESIAINFQEMNQIDIKIFLETLESLELNSYTQEEINFIRNLPEFMGIE
;
A
#
# COMPACT_ATOMS: atom_id res chain seq x y z
N MET A 1 -1.59 -9.16 10.98
CA MET A 1 -2.55 -9.20 9.86
C MET A 1 -2.28 -10.43 9.00
N ASN A 2 -3.20 -10.89 8.16
CA ASN A 2 -2.93 -12.02 7.26
C ASN A 2 -1.97 -11.57 6.13
N GLN A 3 -0.83 -12.25 5.95
CA GLN A 3 0.18 -11.88 4.95
C GLN A 3 -0.31 -11.96 3.50
N ILE A 4 -1.24 -12.87 3.19
CA ILE A 4 -1.83 -12.97 1.85
C ILE A 4 -2.73 -11.75 1.60
N LEU A 5 -3.52 -11.32 2.59
CA LEU A 5 -4.34 -10.10 2.45
C LEU A 5 -3.48 -8.85 2.28
N MET A 6 -2.39 -8.77 3.05
CA MET A 6 -1.42 -7.68 2.92
C MET A 6 -0.79 -7.64 1.54
N LYS A 7 -0.37 -8.81 1.02
CA LYS A 7 0.20 -8.92 -0.32
C LYS A 7 -0.80 -8.50 -1.39
N SER A 8 -2.05 -8.98 -1.32
CA SER A 8 -3.09 -8.58 -2.27
C SER A 8 -3.37 -7.07 -2.26
N LEU A 9 -3.32 -6.45 -1.08
CA LEU A 9 -3.44 -4.99 -0.96
C LEU A 9 -2.26 -4.28 -1.63
N ILE A 10 -1.04 -4.72 -1.36
CA ILE A 10 0.18 -4.16 -1.97
C ILE A 10 0.12 -4.30 -3.48
N ASP A 11 -0.22 -5.47 -4.02
CA ASP A 11 -0.31 -5.69 -5.45
C ASP A 11 -1.34 -4.73 -6.11
N ALA A 12 -2.45 -4.44 -5.42
CA ALA A 12 -3.43 -3.46 -5.90
C ALA A 12 -2.88 -2.02 -5.86
N LEU A 13 -2.20 -1.63 -4.79
CA LEU A 13 -1.60 -0.30 -4.66
C LEU A 13 -0.47 -0.08 -5.67
N LEU A 14 0.35 -1.10 -5.92
CA LEU A 14 1.34 -1.07 -6.99
C LEU A 14 0.69 -0.94 -8.36
N PHE A 15 -0.44 -1.62 -8.60
CA PHE A 15 -1.18 -1.45 -9.85
C PHE A 15 -1.67 -0.01 -10.03
N PHE A 16 -2.16 0.64 -8.97
CA PHE A 16 -2.58 2.05 -9.06
C PHE A 16 -1.41 3.00 -9.29
N GLU A 17 -0.29 2.80 -8.61
CA GLU A 17 0.89 3.67 -8.71
C GLU A 17 1.66 3.50 -10.04
N PHE A 18 1.85 2.27 -10.50
CA PHE A 18 2.75 1.95 -11.61
C PHE A 18 2.04 1.67 -12.94
N SER A 19 0.71 1.74 -13.00
CA SER A 19 -0.01 1.70 -14.27
C SER A 19 0.17 2.99 -15.05
N ASN A 20 0.34 2.88 -16.36
CA ASN A 20 0.36 4.05 -17.23
C ASN A 20 -1.06 4.53 -17.59
N GLU A 21 -1.12 5.74 -18.14
CA GLU A 21 -2.37 6.43 -18.48
C GLU A 21 -3.19 5.72 -19.58
N GLU A 22 -2.58 4.81 -20.34
CA GLU A 22 -3.28 4.00 -21.35
C GLU A 22 -4.07 2.84 -20.72
N ILE A 23 -3.66 2.39 -19.52
CA ILE A 23 -4.27 1.27 -18.80
C ILE A 23 -5.26 1.78 -17.75
N LEU A 24 -4.89 2.82 -17.00
CA LEU A 24 -5.67 3.35 -15.89
C LEU A 24 -5.68 4.87 -15.94
N ASN A 25 -6.86 5.46 -15.78
CA ASN A 25 -6.97 6.91 -15.64
C ASN A 25 -6.23 7.35 -14.35
N PRO A 26 -5.22 8.24 -14.44
CA PRO A 26 -4.42 8.64 -13.29
C PRO A 26 -5.23 9.31 -12.19
N ASP A 27 -6.21 10.14 -12.53
CA ASP A 27 -7.08 10.81 -11.55
C ASP A 27 -7.89 9.77 -10.77
N SER A 28 -8.42 8.75 -11.45
CA SER A 28 -9.13 7.64 -10.81
C SER A 28 -8.23 6.79 -9.91
N ALA A 29 -6.96 6.60 -10.29
CA ALA A 29 -5.98 5.89 -9.47
C ALA A 29 -5.72 6.65 -8.16
N ILE A 30 -5.49 7.97 -8.26
CA ILE A 30 -5.27 8.87 -7.13
C ILE A 30 -6.49 8.89 -6.22
N GLU A 31 -7.70 9.09 -6.75
CA GLU A 31 -8.94 9.12 -5.96
C GLU A 31 -9.12 7.85 -5.11
N ILE A 32 -8.82 6.67 -5.69
CA ILE A 32 -8.91 5.40 -4.96
C ILE A 32 -7.82 5.31 -3.89
N MET A 33 -6.58 5.67 -4.20
CA MET A 33 -5.49 5.66 -3.23
C MET A 33 -5.74 6.60 -2.05
N GLU A 34 -6.26 7.80 -2.30
CA GLU A 34 -6.69 8.75 -1.26
C GLU A 34 -7.81 8.17 -0.40
N SER A 35 -8.81 7.54 -1.02
CA SER A 35 -9.88 6.86 -0.27
C SER A 35 -9.36 5.72 0.60
N ILE A 36 -8.36 4.95 0.13
CA ILE A 36 -7.72 3.90 0.93
C ILE A 36 -6.96 4.52 2.10
N ALA A 37 -6.20 5.59 1.88
CA ALA A 37 -5.47 6.29 2.93
C ALA A 37 -6.40 6.81 4.04
N ILE A 38 -7.56 7.37 3.68
CA ILE A 38 -8.58 7.80 4.66
C ILE A 38 -9.04 6.63 5.53
N ASN A 39 -9.35 5.47 4.92
CA ASN A 39 -9.76 4.29 5.69
C ASN A 39 -8.65 3.78 6.62
N PHE A 40 -7.39 3.90 6.18
CA PHE A 40 -6.23 3.54 6.97
C PHE A 40 -6.06 4.44 8.20
N GLN A 41 -6.30 5.74 8.05
CA GLN A 41 -6.22 6.72 9.15
C GLN A 41 -7.31 6.51 10.22
N GLU A 42 -8.38 5.77 9.91
CA GLU A 42 -9.40 5.39 10.90
C GLU A 42 -8.96 4.21 11.80
N MET A 43 -7.86 3.53 11.47
CA MET A 43 -7.34 2.44 12.29
C MET A 43 -6.92 2.93 13.68
N ASN A 44 -7.16 2.10 14.69
CA ASN A 44 -6.61 2.37 16.02
C ASN A 44 -5.11 2.01 16.08
N GLN A 45 -4.45 2.48 17.15
CA GLN A 45 -3.01 2.28 17.34
C GLN A 45 -2.55 0.82 17.39
N ILE A 46 -3.42 -0.10 17.84
CA ILE A 46 -3.10 -1.54 17.87
C ILE A 46 -3.10 -2.09 16.44
N ASP A 47 -4.09 -1.72 15.64
CA ASP A 47 -4.21 -2.16 14.25
C ASP A 47 -3.09 -1.57 13.37
N ILE A 48 -2.73 -0.30 13.57
CA ILE A 48 -1.58 0.33 12.92
C ILE A 48 -0.30 -0.44 13.24
N LYS A 49 -0.04 -0.72 14.53
CA LYS A 49 1.14 -1.49 14.93
C LYS A 49 1.18 -2.88 14.26
N ILE A 50 0.06 -3.59 14.24
CA ILE A 50 -0.05 -4.90 13.58
C ILE A 50 0.21 -4.77 12.07
N PHE A 51 -0.26 -3.70 11.43
CA PHE A 51 -0.01 -3.42 10.03
C PHE A 51 1.48 -3.24 9.76
N LEU A 52 2.15 -2.37 10.52
CA LEU A 52 3.57 -2.08 10.38
C LEU A 52 4.45 -3.32 10.59
N GLU A 53 4.22 -4.08 11.67
CA GLU A 53 4.94 -5.34 11.92
C GLU A 53 4.73 -6.35 10.79
N THR A 54 3.51 -6.40 10.22
CA THR A 54 3.22 -7.28 9.09
C THR A 54 3.99 -6.82 7.85
N LEU A 55 4.00 -5.51 7.55
CA LEU A 55 4.70 -4.91 6.41
C LEU A 55 6.21 -5.17 6.47
N GLU A 56 6.83 -4.97 7.63
CA GLU A 56 8.27 -5.24 7.86
C GLU A 56 8.64 -6.71 7.65
N SER A 57 7.70 -7.62 7.93
CA SER A 57 7.91 -9.08 7.81
C SER A 57 7.70 -9.63 6.40
N LEU A 58 7.24 -8.81 5.45
CA LEU A 58 6.92 -9.29 4.10
C LEU A 58 8.17 -9.68 3.31
N GLU A 59 8.07 -10.82 2.62
CA GLU A 59 9.06 -11.20 1.61
C GLU A 59 8.85 -10.39 0.34
N LEU A 60 9.84 -9.57 -0.01
CA LEU A 60 9.76 -8.65 -1.14
C LEU A 60 10.58 -9.09 -2.37
N ASN A 61 11.11 -10.31 -2.37
CA ASN A 61 12.04 -10.79 -3.40
C ASN A 61 11.45 -10.86 -4.82
N SER A 62 10.12 -10.79 -4.95
CA SER A 62 9.41 -10.79 -6.23
C SER A 62 9.15 -9.41 -6.82
N TYR A 63 9.45 -8.33 -6.09
CA TYR A 63 9.21 -6.96 -6.54
C TYR A 63 10.50 -6.31 -7.05
N THR A 64 10.34 -5.33 -7.94
CA THR A 64 11.42 -4.46 -8.40
C THR A 64 11.87 -3.51 -7.28
N GLN A 65 13.04 -2.88 -7.45
CA GLN A 65 13.56 -1.96 -6.43
C GLN A 65 12.67 -0.72 -6.24
N GLU A 66 12.02 -0.24 -7.30
CA GLU A 66 11.09 0.90 -7.23
C GLU A 66 9.83 0.54 -6.44
N GLU A 67 9.23 -0.63 -6.73
CA GLU A 67 8.09 -1.15 -5.98
C GLU A 67 8.45 -1.39 -4.50
N ILE A 68 9.64 -1.93 -4.20
CA ILE A 68 10.11 -2.10 -2.82
C ILE A 68 10.19 -0.76 -2.09
N ASN A 69 10.68 0.29 -2.75
CA ASN A 69 10.76 1.61 -2.14
C ASN A 69 9.37 2.17 -1.86
N PHE A 70 8.43 2.01 -2.80
CA PHE A 70 7.03 2.38 -2.60
C PHE A 70 6.41 1.64 -1.41
N ILE A 71 6.56 0.31 -1.35
CA ILE A 71 6.03 -0.54 -0.25
C ILE A 71 6.57 -0.08 1.11
N ARG A 72 7.85 0.28 1.20
CA ARG A 72 8.47 0.73 2.46
C ARG A 72 7.96 2.09 2.92
N ASN A 73 7.61 2.97 1.98
CA ASN A 73 7.05 4.29 2.26
C ASN A 73 5.52 4.27 2.39
N LEU A 74 4.90 3.10 2.26
CA LEU A 74 3.45 2.96 2.32
C LEU A 74 2.81 3.52 3.60
N PRO A 75 3.40 3.36 4.80
CA PRO A 75 2.85 3.97 6.01
C PRO A 75 2.75 5.50 5.93
N GLU A 76 3.75 6.15 5.32
CA GLU A 76 3.77 7.60 5.11
C GLU A 76 2.67 8.01 4.12
N PHE A 77 2.57 7.32 2.98
CA PHE A 77 1.52 7.59 1.98
C PHE A 77 0.11 7.39 2.52
N MET A 78 -0.07 6.47 3.48
CA MET A 78 -1.35 6.20 4.12
C MET A 78 -1.61 7.09 5.33
N GLY A 79 -0.63 7.87 5.81
CA GLY A 79 -0.75 8.75 6.97
C GLY A 79 -0.86 8.02 8.31
N ILE A 80 -0.19 6.87 8.46
CA ILE A 80 -0.26 6.00 9.65
C ILE A 80 1.12 5.66 10.25
N GLU A 81 2.09 6.56 10.12
CA GLU A 81 3.44 6.42 10.69
C GLU A 81 3.48 6.27 12.22
#